data_AF-A0A3B4C3Z3-F1
#
_entry.id   AF-A0A3B4C3Z3-F1
#
_cell.length_a   1.000
_cell.length_b   1.000
_cell.length_c   1.000
_cell.angle_alpha   90.00
_cell.angle_beta   90.00
_cell.angle_gamma   90.00
#
_symmetry.space_group_name_H-M   'P 1'
#
loop_
_entity.id
_entity.type
_entity.pdbx_description
1 polymer ?
#
loop_
_entity_poly.entity_id
_entity_poly.type
_entity_poly.pdbx_seq_one_letter_code
_entity_poly.pdbx_strand_id
1 'polypeptide(L)'
;ALKTLPSVTINFQTWRHMEDSERLSIASRNLLTFWAHLESQCQKLELDMQNERESAAERAMQKRNKRGRPHLSLTQSMRAIQLDLRDLMRQVNFQASSSGDVSQTSTTTAASRKEQPKLTAEVSQPTRWVSRLEGYVILRDLERYLSRLARDYTLLKEDFTV
;
A
#
# COMPACT_ATOMS: atom_id res chain seq x y z
N ALA A 1 6.03 5.60 -9.23
CA ALA A 1 5.51 5.56 -7.84
C ALA A 1 6.47 4.90 -6.84
N LEU A 2 7.19 3.83 -7.21
CA LEU A 2 7.93 2.94 -6.30
C LEU A 2 9.07 3.53 -5.46
N LYS A 3 9.56 4.74 -5.76
CA LYS A 3 10.73 5.35 -5.08
C LYS A 3 10.49 5.67 -3.60
N THR A 4 9.22 5.72 -3.18
CA THR A 4 8.84 6.01 -1.78
C THR A 4 8.46 4.77 -0.99
N LEU A 5 8.62 3.56 -1.55
CA LEU A 5 8.36 2.33 -0.79
C LEU A 5 9.30 2.22 0.41
N PRO A 6 8.79 1.87 1.60
CA PRO A 6 9.63 1.70 2.78
C PRO A 6 10.70 0.63 2.53
N SER A 7 11.96 1.00 2.78
CA SER A 7 13.06 0.04 2.72
C SER A 7 13.10 -0.79 4.00
N VAL A 8 13.41 -2.07 3.87
CA VAL A 8 13.56 -3.02 4.99
C VAL A 8 14.95 -2.87 5.63
N THR A 9 15.36 -1.64 5.95
CA THR A 9 16.75 -1.31 6.33
C THR A 9 17.03 -1.39 7.83
N ILE A 10 15.99 -1.37 8.67
CA ILE A 10 16.20 -1.46 10.12
C ILE A 10 16.65 -2.89 10.43
N ASN A 11 17.88 -3.05 10.89
CA ASN A 11 18.38 -4.34 11.35
C ASN A 11 17.86 -4.65 12.76
N PHE A 12 17.91 -5.92 13.15
CA PHE A 12 17.35 -6.36 14.43
C PHE A 12 18.05 -5.71 15.65
N GLN A 13 19.36 -5.44 15.56
CA GLN A 13 20.09 -4.82 16.67
C GLN A 13 19.58 -3.39 16.95
N THR A 14 19.37 -2.59 15.91
CA THR A 14 18.76 -1.26 16.05
C THR A 14 17.33 -1.39 16.57
N TRP A 15 16.55 -2.34 16.03
CA TRP A 15 15.17 -2.58 16.44
C TRP A 15 15.02 -2.94 17.92
N ARG A 16 15.96 -3.70 18.47
CA ARG A 16 15.98 -4.14 19.88
C ARG A 16 16.05 -2.96 20.86
N HIS A 17 16.84 -1.94 20.53
CA HIS A 17 17.07 -0.78 21.42
C HIS A 17 16.02 0.33 21.28
N MET A 18 15.06 0.19 20.36
CA MET A 18 13.98 1.17 20.21
C MET A 18 12.95 1.06 21.34
N GLU A 19 12.17 2.11 21.56
CA GLU A 19 10.97 2.03 22.38
C GLU A 19 9.79 1.42 21.59
N ASP A 20 8.81 0.85 22.29
CA ASP A 20 7.61 0.29 21.65
C ASP A 20 6.80 1.35 20.91
N SER A 21 6.71 2.56 21.47
CA SER A 21 6.08 3.73 20.86
C SER A 21 6.72 4.07 19.50
N GLU A 22 8.05 4.06 19.44
CA GLU A 22 8.83 4.33 18.24
C GLU A 22 8.65 3.22 17.20
N ARG A 23 8.73 1.95 17.62
CA ARG A 23 8.48 0.78 16.75
C ARG A 23 7.09 0.84 16.11
N LEU A 24 6.07 1.11 16.91
CA LEU A 24 4.68 1.23 16.44
C LEU A 24 4.49 2.43 15.50
N SER A 25 5.11 3.57 15.79
CA SER A 25 5.06 4.76 14.94
C SER A 25 5.69 4.50 13.56
N ILE A 26 6.88 3.88 13.52
CA ILE A 26 7.52 3.48 12.25
C ILE A 26 6.66 2.47 11.51
N ALA A 27 6.11 1.47 12.22
CA ALA A 27 5.25 0.47 11.62
C ALA A 27 4.01 1.11 10.96
N SER A 28 3.32 1.99 11.68
CA SER A 28 2.16 2.73 11.18
C SER A 28 2.48 3.52 9.90
N ARG A 29 3.54 4.34 9.93
CA ARG A 29 3.95 5.16 8.76
C ARG A 29 4.27 4.31 7.53
N ASN A 30 4.97 3.19 7.72
CA ASN A 30 5.33 2.31 6.62
C ASN A 30 4.10 1.58 6.05
N LEU A 31 3.22 1.06 6.91
CA LEU A 31 1.98 0.40 6.48
C LEU A 31 1.08 1.37 5.70
N LEU A 32 0.98 2.64 6.15
CA LEU A 32 0.23 3.68 5.43
C LEU A 32 0.81 3.94 4.03
N THR A 33 2.14 3.94 3.92
CA THR A 33 2.81 4.13 2.63
C THR A 33 2.49 2.98 1.68
N PHE A 34 2.59 1.72 2.13
CA PHE A 34 2.20 0.56 1.34
C PHE A 34 0.72 0.60 0.94
N TRP A 35 -0.16 0.99 1.85
CA TRP A 35 -1.60 1.11 1.59
C TRP A 35 -1.89 2.12 0.48
N ALA A 36 -1.28 3.31 0.52
CA ALA A 36 -1.46 4.34 -0.50
C ALA A 36 -0.99 3.88 -1.89
N HIS A 37 0.13 3.14 -1.96
CA HIS A 37 0.61 2.56 -3.22
C HIS A 37 -0.32 1.47 -3.75
N LEU A 38 -0.83 0.59 -2.88
CA LEU A 38 -1.82 -0.42 -3.27
C LEU A 38 -3.12 0.21 -3.75
N GLU A 39 -3.59 1.27 -3.10
CA GLU A 39 -4.79 1.99 -3.51
C GLU A 39 -4.65 2.62 -4.88
N SER A 40 -3.53 3.29 -5.13
CA SER A 40 -3.24 3.85 -6.45
C SER A 40 -3.19 2.76 -7.53
N GLN A 41 -2.59 1.59 -7.24
CA GLN A 41 -2.57 0.48 -8.20
C GLN A 41 -3.95 -0.15 -8.42
N CYS A 42 -4.76 -0.30 -7.38
CA CYS A 42 -6.14 -0.78 -7.51
C CYS A 42 -6.97 0.14 -8.40
N GLN A 43 -6.89 1.45 -8.17
CA GLN A 43 -7.58 2.45 -9.01
C GLN A 43 -7.13 2.37 -10.47
N LYS A 44 -5.82 2.22 -10.71
CA LYS A 44 -5.26 2.08 -12.05
C LYS A 44 -5.76 0.83 -12.78
N LEU A 45 -5.79 -0.31 -12.09
CA LEU A 45 -6.30 -1.57 -12.65
C LEU A 45 -7.81 -1.52 -12.90
N GLU A 46 -8.58 -0.87 -12.03
CA GLU A 46 -10.01 -0.69 -12.21
C GLU A 46 -10.33 0.21 -13.41
N LEU A 47 -9.55 1.28 -13.61
CA LEU A 47 -9.64 2.16 -14.78
C LEU A 47 -9.29 1.42 -16.08
N ASP A 48 -8.19 0.64 -16.07
CA ASP A 48 -7.78 -0.18 -17.23
C ASP A 48 -8.86 -1.21 -17.59
N MET A 49 -9.46 -1.87 -16.59
CA MET A 49 -10.54 -2.84 -16.80
C MET A 49 -11.81 -2.19 -17.33
N GLN A 50 -12.12 -0.97 -16.89
CA GLN A 50 -13.29 -0.23 -17.36
C GLN A 50 -13.11 0.18 -18.84
N ASN A 51 -11.93 0.68 -19.20
CA ASN A 51 -11.58 1.01 -20.59
C ASN A 51 -11.59 -0.23 -21.50
N GLU A 52 -11.15 -1.39 -20.97
CA GLU A 52 -11.28 -2.67 -21.67
C GLU A 52 -12.74 -3.09 -21.84
N ARG A 53 -13.59 -2.93 -20.82
CA ARG A 53 -15.00 -3.27 -20.91
C ARG A 53 -15.73 -2.39 -21.91
N GLU A 54 -15.41 -1.10 -22.00
CA GLU A 54 -16.00 -0.20 -22.99
C GLU A 54 -15.55 -0.58 -24.40
N SER A 55 -14.25 -0.83 -24.59
CA SER A 55 -13.70 -1.31 -25.87
C SER A 55 -14.18 -2.73 -26.24
N ALA A 56 -14.40 -3.60 -25.26
CA ALA A 56 -14.92 -4.95 -25.46
C ALA A 56 -16.44 -4.96 -25.62
N ALA A 57 -17.17 -4.02 -25.01
CA ALA A 57 -18.61 -3.83 -25.22
C ALA A 57 -18.89 -3.32 -26.63
N GLU A 58 -18.07 -2.39 -27.13
CA GLU A 58 -18.07 -2.01 -28.56
C GLU A 58 -17.88 -3.24 -29.45
N ARG A 59 -16.89 -4.10 -29.17
CA ARG A 59 -16.65 -5.33 -29.96
C ARG A 59 -17.67 -6.45 -29.73
N ALA A 60 -18.26 -6.54 -28.54
CA ALA A 60 -19.23 -7.56 -28.15
C ALA A 60 -20.64 -7.24 -28.65
N MET A 61 -20.93 -5.95 -28.94
CA MET A 61 -22.10 -5.55 -29.71
C MET A 61 -22.13 -6.24 -31.09
N GLN A 62 -20.98 -6.72 -31.62
CA GLN A 62 -20.91 -7.58 -32.80
C GLN A 62 -20.91 -9.10 -32.56
N LYS A 63 -20.62 -9.62 -31.35
CA LYS A 63 -20.58 -11.09 -31.12
C LYS A 63 -21.06 -11.47 -29.72
N ARG A 64 -22.29 -12.00 -29.67
CA ARG A 64 -22.87 -12.64 -28.49
C ARG A 64 -22.44 -14.10 -28.44
N ASN A 65 -21.72 -14.51 -27.37
CA ASN A 65 -22.00 -15.70 -26.55
C ASN A 65 -20.90 -16.05 -25.53
N LYS A 66 -21.34 -16.16 -24.26
CA LYS A 66 -21.05 -17.12 -23.17
C LYS A 66 -19.62 -17.36 -22.63
N ARG A 67 -19.62 -17.58 -21.29
CA ARG A 67 -18.64 -18.23 -20.37
C ARG A 67 -17.80 -17.21 -19.59
N GLY A 68 -17.54 -17.36 -18.29
CA GLY A 68 -17.81 -18.39 -17.30
C GLY A 68 -17.42 -17.88 -15.91
N ARG A 69 -17.57 -18.74 -14.90
CA ARG A 69 -17.44 -18.56 -13.44
C ARG A 69 -16.33 -17.58 -12.96
N PRO A 70 -16.56 -16.74 -11.94
CA PRO A 70 -15.58 -15.76 -11.48
C PRO A 70 -14.47 -16.42 -10.64
N HIS A 71 -13.28 -16.52 -11.21
CA HIS A 71 -12.05 -16.45 -10.40
C HIS A 71 -12.02 -15.05 -9.78
N LEU A 72 -11.64 -14.92 -8.50
CA LEU A 72 -11.44 -13.59 -7.91
C LEU A 72 -10.48 -12.83 -8.83
N SER A 73 -10.92 -11.70 -9.38
CA SER A 73 -10.04 -10.92 -10.24
C SER A 73 -8.87 -10.42 -9.39
N LEU A 74 -7.70 -10.19 -10.00
CA LEU A 74 -6.54 -9.61 -9.33
C LEU A 74 -6.93 -8.39 -8.47
N THR A 75 -7.83 -7.55 -8.98
CA THR A 75 -8.40 -6.38 -8.29
C THR A 75 -9.16 -6.76 -7.01
N GLN A 76 -9.93 -7.84 -7.01
CA GLN A 76 -10.63 -8.32 -5.81
C GLN A 76 -9.65 -8.87 -4.77
N SER A 77 -8.63 -9.62 -5.17
CA SER A 77 -7.59 -10.08 -4.24
C SER A 77 -6.78 -8.92 -3.65
N MET A 78 -6.43 -7.91 -4.46
CA MET A 78 -5.72 -6.73 -3.97
C MET A 78 -6.61 -5.91 -3.01
N ARG A 79 -7.91 -5.80 -3.29
CA ARG A 79 -8.86 -5.13 -2.39
C ARG A 79 -8.98 -5.85 -1.05
N ALA A 80 -8.96 -7.18 -1.02
CA ALA A 80 -8.92 -7.94 0.23
C ALA A 80 -7.67 -7.58 1.06
N ILE A 81 -6.48 -7.61 0.44
CA ILE A 81 -5.23 -7.22 1.10
C ILE A 81 -5.28 -5.78 1.62
N GLN A 82 -5.90 -4.86 0.90
CA GLN A 82 -6.08 -3.48 1.38
C GLN A 82 -6.96 -3.36 2.62
N LEU A 83 -8.01 -4.19 2.73
CA LEU A 83 -8.86 -4.25 3.90
C LEU A 83 -8.08 -4.78 5.10
N ASP A 84 -7.37 -5.90 4.92
CA ASP A 84 -6.52 -6.49 5.95
C ASP A 84 -5.46 -5.48 6.44
N LEU A 85 -4.81 -4.78 5.51
CA LEU A 85 -3.81 -3.76 5.83
C LEU A 85 -4.41 -2.57 6.59
N ARG A 86 -5.60 -2.12 6.21
CA ARG A 86 -6.32 -1.05 6.91
C ARG A 86 -6.67 -1.46 8.33
N ASP A 87 -7.16 -2.68 8.51
CA ASP A 87 -7.57 -3.17 9.82
C ASP A 87 -6.34 -3.41 10.72
N LEU A 88 -5.22 -3.89 10.16
CA LEU A 88 -3.92 -3.90 10.84
C LEU A 88 -3.47 -2.50 11.26
N MET A 89 -3.54 -1.51 10.36
CA MET A 89 -3.17 -0.12 10.70
C MET A 89 -4.03 0.44 11.82
N ARG A 90 -5.34 0.16 11.82
CA ARG A 90 -6.24 0.56 12.91
C ARG A 90 -5.79 -0.02 14.23
N GLN A 91 -5.41 -1.30 14.26
CA GLN A 91 -4.92 -1.95 15.46
C GLN A 91 -3.59 -1.37 15.94
N VAL A 92 -2.63 -1.17 15.03
CA VAL A 92 -1.32 -0.57 15.35
C VAL A 92 -1.49 0.85 15.89
N ASN A 93 -2.35 1.66 15.25
CA ASN A 93 -2.63 3.03 15.70
C ASN A 93 -3.35 3.06 17.05
N PHE A 94 -4.27 2.13 17.28
CA PHE A 94 -4.94 1.99 18.57
C PHE A 94 -3.93 1.65 19.67
N GLN A 95 -3.03 0.69 19.43
CA GLN A 95 -1.97 0.34 20.37
C GLN A 95 -1.02 1.51 20.63
N ALA A 96 -0.57 2.19 19.59
CA ALA A 96 0.27 3.39 19.71
C ALA A 96 -0.40 4.49 20.55
N SER A 97 -1.71 4.68 20.37
CA SER A 97 -2.50 5.65 21.15
C SER A 97 -2.76 5.22 22.59
N SER A 98 -2.77 3.90 22.86
CA SER A 98 -2.99 3.35 24.20
C SER A 98 -1.71 3.25 25.04
N SER A 99 -0.54 3.19 24.39
CA SER A 99 0.77 3.03 25.04
C SER A 99 1.47 4.36 25.35
N GLY A 100 0.89 5.50 24.95
CA GLY A 100 1.48 6.82 25.20
C GLY A 100 0.44 7.92 25.17
N ASP A 101 0.48 8.74 26.22
CA ASP A 101 -0.26 9.99 26.39
C ASP A 101 -0.18 10.88 25.14
N VAL A 102 -1.31 11.49 24.83
CA VAL A 102 -1.59 12.16 23.57
C VAL A 102 -0.73 13.41 23.42
N SER A 103 0.02 13.50 22.32
CA SER A 103 0.16 14.77 21.60
C SER A 103 -0.34 14.60 20.18
N GLN A 104 -1.67 14.55 20.08
CA GLN A 104 -2.42 14.90 18.89
C GLN A 104 -2.15 16.38 18.60
N THR A 105 -1.26 16.68 17.68
CA THR A 105 -1.37 17.93 16.90
C THR A 105 -2.18 17.63 15.65
N SER A 106 -3.50 17.78 15.76
CA SER A 106 -4.37 17.84 14.60
C SER A 106 -4.35 19.26 14.02
N THR A 107 -3.93 19.34 12.75
CA THR A 107 -4.33 20.32 11.70
C THR A 107 -4.07 21.82 11.91
N THR A 108 -3.33 22.41 10.96
CA THR A 108 -3.81 23.60 10.23
C THR A 108 -3.34 23.57 8.78
N THR A 109 -4.32 23.47 7.91
CA THR A 109 -4.29 23.80 6.48
C THR A 109 -3.99 25.29 6.32
N ALA A 110 -2.95 25.64 5.56
CA ALA A 110 -2.83 26.98 4.98
C ALA A 110 -2.19 26.85 3.59
N ALA A 111 -3.05 26.96 2.58
CA ALA A 111 -2.65 27.14 1.19
C ALA A 111 -1.88 28.46 1.06
N SER A 112 -0.69 28.42 0.44
CA SER A 112 -0.16 29.58 -0.26
C SER A 112 0.56 29.16 -1.53
N ARG A 113 -0.16 29.45 -2.62
CA ARG A 113 0.16 29.51 -4.04
C ARG A 113 1.62 29.90 -4.34
N LYS A 114 2.29 29.08 -5.15
CA LYS A 114 3.29 29.54 -6.12
C LYS A 114 3.11 28.84 -7.47
N GLU A 115 3.29 29.64 -8.51
CA GLU A 115 2.94 29.43 -9.90
C GLU A 115 3.97 28.57 -10.66
N GLN A 116 3.47 27.76 -11.62
CA GLN A 116 4.05 27.31 -12.91
C GLN A 116 5.43 26.59 -12.95
N PRO A 117 5.74 25.74 -13.96
CA PRO A 117 5.27 25.80 -15.35
C PRO A 117 4.64 24.52 -15.94
N LYS A 118 3.84 24.75 -16.98
CA LYS A 118 3.34 23.77 -17.94
C LYS A 118 4.53 23.24 -18.74
N LEU A 119 4.94 22.00 -18.49
CA LEU A 119 5.75 21.21 -19.41
C LEU A 119 4.89 20.05 -19.89
N THR A 120 4.50 20.13 -21.16
CA THR A 120 3.97 19.04 -21.95
C THR A 120 5.06 17.99 -22.11
N ALA A 121 5.19 17.09 -21.13
CA ALA A 121 5.87 15.84 -21.33
C ALA A 121 4.81 14.84 -21.79
N GLU A 122 4.83 14.49 -23.09
CA GLU A 122 4.25 13.25 -23.56
C GLU A 122 4.98 12.09 -22.87
N VAL A 123 4.55 11.78 -21.64
CA VAL A 123 4.92 10.55 -20.99
C VAL A 123 4.08 9.49 -21.68
N SER A 124 4.72 8.72 -22.57
CA SER A 124 4.19 7.45 -23.05
C SER A 124 3.50 6.75 -21.89
N GLN A 125 2.18 6.58 -22.00
CA GLN A 125 1.37 5.92 -21.00
C GLN A 125 2.08 4.61 -20.63
N PRO A 126 2.41 4.38 -19.34
CA PRO A 126 3.10 3.18 -18.92
C PRO A 126 2.36 1.98 -19.50
N THR A 127 3.07 1.12 -20.24
CA THR A 127 2.44 -0.06 -20.81
C THR A 127 1.79 -0.87 -19.69
N ARG A 128 0.69 -1.55 -19.99
CA ARG A 128 -0.09 -2.31 -19.00
C ARG A 128 0.77 -3.32 -18.22
N TRP A 129 1.82 -3.82 -18.85
CA TRP A 129 2.87 -4.62 -18.23
C TRP A 129 3.63 -3.87 -17.12
N VAL A 130 4.05 -2.63 -17.37
CA VAL A 130 4.74 -1.78 -16.38
C VAL A 130 3.84 -1.56 -15.17
N SER A 131 2.54 -1.28 -15.35
CA SER A 131 1.58 -1.16 -14.24
C SER A 131 1.47 -2.44 -13.41
N ARG A 132 1.37 -3.61 -14.08
CA ARG A 132 1.33 -4.91 -13.38
C ARG A 132 2.62 -5.19 -12.62
N LEU A 133 3.76 -4.85 -13.21
CA LEU A 133 5.06 -4.99 -12.56
C LEU A 133 5.18 -4.09 -11.33
N GLU A 134 4.69 -2.85 -11.40
CA GLU A 134 4.63 -1.95 -10.24
C GLU A 134 3.80 -2.57 -9.11
N GLY A 135 2.61 -3.10 -9.41
CA GLY A 135 1.77 -3.81 -8.45
C GLY A 135 2.47 -5.02 -7.81
N TYR A 136 3.17 -5.83 -8.61
CA TYR A 136 3.96 -6.95 -8.11
C TYR A 136 5.08 -6.49 -7.15
N VAL A 137 5.81 -5.43 -7.51
CA VAL A 137 6.89 -4.90 -6.66
C VAL A 137 6.33 -4.44 -5.31
N ILE A 138 5.20 -3.73 -5.31
CA ILE A 138 4.55 -3.26 -4.07
C ILE A 138 4.17 -4.45 -3.18
N LEU A 139 3.54 -5.49 -3.75
CA LEU A 139 3.11 -6.67 -3.00
C LEU A 139 4.30 -7.47 -2.44
N ARG A 140 5.33 -7.70 -3.26
CA ARG A 140 6.54 -8.41 -2.83
C ARG A 140 7.27 -7.66 -1.71
N ASP A 141 7.38 -6.35 -1.81
CA ASP A 141 8.08 -5.55 -0.80
C ASP A 141 7.24 -5.44 0.49
N LEU A 142 5.91 -5.41 0.38
CA LEU A 142 5.00 -5.52 1.53
C LEU A 142 5.16 -6.87 2.23
N GLU A 143 5.17 -7.98 1.50
CA GLU A 143 5.38 -9.32 2.06
C GLU A 143 6.70 -9.42 2.84
N ARG A 144 7.80 -8.94 2.23
CA ARG A 144 9.12 -8.91 2.89
C ARG A 144 9.10 -8.06 4.15
N TYR A 145 8.46 -6.90 4.08
CA TYR A 145 8.32 -5.99 5.22
C TYR A 145 7.54 -6.64 6.37
N LEU A 146 6.37 -7.22 6.08
CA LEU A 146 5.53 -7.88 7.08
C LEU A 146 6.22 -9.11 7.68
N SER A 147 6.91 -9.90 6.87
CA SER A 147 7.67 -11.08 7.34
C SER A 147 8.78 -10.67 8.32
N ARG A 148 9.53 -9.60 7.97
CA ARG A 148 10.57 -9.05 8.84
C ARG A 148 9.97 -8.47 10.12
N LEU A 149 8.86 -7.73 10.03
CA LEU A 149 8.19 -7.16 11.19
C LEU A 149 7.70 -8.25 12.16
N ALA A 150 7.04 -9.28 11.64
CA ALA A 150 6.55 -10.41 12.44
C ALA A 150 7.71 -11.14 13.14
N ARG A 151 8.81 -11.41 12.43
CA ARG A 151 10.01 -12.00 13.02
C ARG A 151 10.57 -11.13 14.14
N ASP A 152 10.80 -9.85 13.88
CA ASP A 152 11.48 -8.97 14.84
C ASP A 152 10.63 -8.74 16.11
N TYR A 153 9.30 -8.67 16.00
CA TYR A 153 8.41 -8.66 17.18
C TYR A 153 8.37 -9.99 17.93
N THR A 154 8.47 -11.13 17.22
CA THR A 154 8.53 -12.45 17.86
C THR A 154 9.83 -12.60 18.65
N LEU A 155 10.97 -12.22 18.07
CA LEU A 155 12.27 -12.24 18.75
C LEU A 155 12.30 -11.30 19.97
N LEU A 156 11.72 -10.10 19.85
CA LEU A 156 11.56 -9.21 21.01
C LEU A 156 10.79 -9.88 22.15
N LYS A 157 9.68 -10.55 21.84
CA LYS A 157 8.87 -11.23 22.84
C LYS A 157 9.66 -12.31 23.58
N GLU A 158 10.47 -13.09 22.87
CA GLU A 158 11.30 -14.15 23.45
C GLU A 158 12.41 -13.59 24.35
N ASP A 159 13.03 -12.47 23.95
CA ASP A 159 14.07 -11.78 24.73
C ASP A 159 13.57 -11.26 26.10
N PHE A 160 12.29 -10.93 26.24
CA PHE A 160 11.69 -10.46 27.51
C PHE A 160 11.23 -11.58 28.45
N THR A 161 11.29 -12.85 28.00
CA THR A 161 10.81 -14.01 28.79
C THR A 161 11.91 -14.76 29.57
N VAL A 162 13.11 -14.18 29.68
CA VAL A 162 14.24 -14.71 30.48
C VAL A 162 14.51 -13.77 31.66
#